data_AF-A0A7X7B4Q4-F1
#
_entry.id   AF-A0A7X7B4Q4-F1
#
_cell.length_a   1.000
_cell.length_b   1.000
_cell.length_c   1.000
_cell.angle_alpha   90.00
_cell.angle_beta   90.00
_cell.angle_gamma   90.00
#
_symmetry.space_group_name_H-M   'P 1'
#
loop_
_entity.id
_entity.type
_entity.pdbx_description
1 polymer ?
#
loop_
_entity_poly.entity_id
_entity_poly.type
_entity_poly.pdbx_seq_one_letter_code
_entity_poly.pdbx_strand_id
1 'polypeptide(L)'
;MYLYPNNLKAKPTLWLWQLKDIVIIGGSGLISVIIYTQFNIIHFLVITAVYALLSLRFDDMSIMDFIIHSCHFFIIQPQTYTWKKERIDKDDL
;
A
#
# COMPACT_ATOMS: atom_id res chain seq x y z
N MET A 1 14.69 35.70 7.64
CA MET A 1 14.70 34.24 7.44
C MET A 1 13.50 33.90 6.56
N TYR A 2 13.72 33.57 5.29
CA TYR A 2 12.64 33.23 4.36
C TYR A 2 12.30 31.74 4.52
N LEU A 3 11.07 31.46 4.93
CA LEU A 3 10.49 30.12 4.98
C LEU A 3 10.23 29.67 3.54
N TYR A 4 11.21 29.05 2.90
CA TYR A 4 11.00 28.43 1.59
C TYR A 4 10.07 27.23 1.80
N PRO A 5 8.95 27.10 1.07
CA PRO A 5 8.09 25.95 1.19
C PRO A 5 8.81 24.76 0.53
N ASN A 6 9.61 24.03 1.32
CA ASN A 6 10.06 22.67 1.00
C ASN A 6 8.89 21.70 0.72
N ASN A 7 7.65 22.17 0.89
CA ASN A 7 6.41 21.49 0.60
C ASN A 7 5.95 21.54 -0.87
N LEU A 8 6.68 22.21 -1.78
CA LEU A 8 6.35 22.19 -3.23
C LEU A 8 6.54 20.80 -3.90
N LYS A 9 7.08 19.82 -3.17
CA LYS A 9 7.10 18.40 -3.55
C LYS A 9 6.03 17.56 -2.84
N ALA A 10 5.13 18.18 -2.07
CA ALA A 10 4.00 17.43 -1.52
C ALA A 10 3.14 16.95 -2.68
N LYS A 11 3.18 15.64 -2.88
CA LYS A 11 2.31 14.96 -3.82
C LYS A 11 0.88 15.34 -3.44
N PRO A 12 0.03 15.80 -4.38
CA PRO A 12 -1.32 16.24 -4.05
C PRO A 12 -2.14 15.06 -3.53
N THR A 13 -2.22 14.95 -2.21
CA THR A 13 -3.08 14.04 -1.47
C THR A 13 -4.39 14.78 -1.20
N LEU A 14 -5.48 14.30 -1.77
CA LEU A 14 -6.81 14.84 -1.54
C LEU A 14 -7.44 14.03 -0.39
N TRP A 15 -7.45 14.59 0.81
CA TRP A 15 -8.04 14.07 2.06
C TRP A 15 -7.43 12.76 2.62
N LEU A 16 -7.36 11.68 1.83
CA LEU A 16 -6.72 10.40 2.16
C LEU A 16 -6.13 9.69 0.92
N TRP A 17 -6.42 10.16 -0.30
CA TRP A 17 -6.05 9.49 -1.54
C TRP A 17 -5.15 10.34 -2.42
N GLN A 18 -4.19 9.72 -3.10
CA GLN A 18 -3.45 10.38 -4.17
C GLN A 18 -4.36 10.48 -5.40
N LEU A 19 -4.20 11.53 -6.21
CA LEU A 19 -5.00 11.72 -7.45
C LEU A 19 -4.93 10.50 -8.39
N LYS A 20 -3.80 9.80 -8.40
CA LYS A 20 -3.60 8.57 -9.18
C LYS A 20 -4.48 7.41 -8.74
N ASP A 21 -4.74 7.26 -7.45
CA ASP A 21 -5.54 6.15 -6.91
C ASP A 21 -7.02 6.33 -7.31
N ILE A 22 -7.49 7.57 -7.33
CA ILE A 22 -8.85 7.94 -7.80
C ILE A 22 -9.02 7.55 -9.28
N VAL A 23 -8.00 7.77 -10.12
CA VAL A 23 -8.05 7.42 -11.55
C VAL A 23 -8.14 5.90 -11.75
N ILE A 24 -7.41 5.12 -10.97
CA ILE A 24 -7.42 3.65 -11.06
C ILE A 24 -8.78 3.09 -10.61
N ILE A 25 -9.35 3.65 -9.55
CA ILE A 25 -10.64 3.19 -9.01
C ILE A 25 -11.80 3.62 -9.90
N GLY A 26 -11.76 4.84 -10.44
CA GLY A 26 -12.72 5.28 -11.45
C GLY A 26 -12.66 4.43 -12.72
N GLY A 27 -11.44 4.16 -13.23
CA GLY A 27 -11.25 3.33 -14.42
C GLY A 27 -11.71 1.89 -14.24
N SER A 28 -11.34 1.25 -13.13
CA SER A 28 -11.76 -0.13 -12.83
C SER A 28 -13.27 -0.24 -12.59
N GLY A 29 -13.90 0.76 -11.95
CA GLY A 29 -15.35 0.85 -11.79
C GLY A 29 -16.09 0.88 -13.13
N LEU A 30 -15.66 1.76 -14.04
CA LEU A 30 -16.26 1.87 -15.38
C LEU A 30 -16.11 0.56 -16.17
N ILE A 31 -14.93 -0.04 -16.16
CA ILE A 31 -14.66 -1.32 -16.84
C ILE A 31 -15.56 -2.43 -16.28
N SER A 32 -15.73 -2.49 -14.96
CA SER A 32 -16.57 -3.49 -14.30
C SER A 32 -18.04 -3.38 -14.70
N VAL A 33 -18.58 -2.15 -14.75
CA VAL A 33 -19.96 -1.90 -15.19
C VAL A 33 -20.16 -2.32 -16.65
N ILE A 34 -19.21 -2.01 -17.53
CA ILE A 34 -19.28 -2.40 -18.96
C ILE A 34 -19.28 -3.92 -19.11
N ILE A 35 -18.45 -4.64 -18.35
CA ILE A 35 -18.41 -6.11 -18.38
C ILE A 35 -19.70 -6.69 -17.80
N TYR A 36 -20.21 -6.10 -16.72
CA TYR A 36 -21.45 -6.54 -16.08
C TYR A 36 -22.64 -6.44 -17.04
N THR A 37 -22.77 -5.34 -17.80
CA THR A 37 -23.86 -5.19 -18.76
C THR A 37 -23.81 -6.20 -19.90
N GLN A 38 -22.60 -6.62 -20.33
CA GLN A 38 -22.44 -7.53 -21.47
C GLN A 38 -22.52 -9.02 -21.08
N PHE A 39 -22.02 -9.39 -19.90
CA PHE A 39 -21.91 -10.79 -19.48
C PHE A 39 -22.85 -11.18 -18.34
N ASN A 40 -23.51 -10.21 -17.67
CA ASN A 40 -24.34 -10.44 -16.48
C ASN A 40 -23.61 -11.21 -15.36
N ILE A 41 -22.29 -11.03 -15.26
CA ILE A 41 -21.44 -11.68 -14.26
C ILE A 41 -21.19 -10.72 -13.11
N ILE A 42 -21.89 -10.93 -11.99
CA ILE A 42 -21.75 -10.16 -10.74
C ILE A 42 -20.34 -10.29 -10.12
N HIS A 43 -19.64 -11.39 -10.39
CA HIS A 43 -18.30 -11.66 -9.85
C HIS A 43 -17.30 -10.54 -10.13
N PHE A 44 -17.38 -9.88 -11.30
CA PHE A 44 -16.49 -8.75 -11.63
C PHE A 44 -16.72 -7.55 -10.72
N LEU A 45 -17.96 -7.29 -10.35
CA LEU A 45 -18.32 -6.18 -9.47
C LEU A 45 -17.76 -6.42 -8.05
N VAL A 46 -17.83 -7.66 -7.57
CA VAL A 46 -17.24 -8.07 -6.29
C VAL A 46 -15.72 -7.88 -6.30
N ILE A 47 -15.04 -8.31 -7.37
CA ILE A 47 -13.59 -8.13 -7.51
C ILE A 47 -13.23 -6.64 -7.52
N THR A 48 -13.97 -5.81 -8.25
CA THR A 48 -13.74 -4.36 -8.28
C THR A 48 -13.98 -3.71 -6.93
N ALA A 49 -15.01 -4.13 -6.18
CA ALA A 49 -15.28 -3.62 -4.84
C ALA A 49 -14.17 -4.00 -3.85
N VAL A 50 -13.69 -5.26 -3.89
CA VAL A 50 -12.55 -5.72 -3.11
C VAL A 50 -11.29 -4.94 -3.48
N TYR A 51 -11.04 -4.72 -4.78
CA TYR A 51 -9.90 -3.94 -5.24
C TYR A 51 -9.95 -2.47 -4.80
N ALA A 52 -11.14 -1.85 -4.85
CA ALA A 52 -11.34 -0.49 -4.37
C ALA A 52 -11.11 -0.36 -2.85
N LEU A 53 -11.53 -1.37 -2.07
CA LEU A 53 -11.24 -1.44 -0.64
C LEU A 53 -9.75 -1.68 -0.35
N LEU A 54 -9.08 -2.57 -1.09
CA LEU A 54 -7.65 -2.82 -0.95
C LEU A 54 -6.79 -1.61 -1.37
N SER A 55 -7.29 -0.78 -2.27
CA SER A 55 -6.63 0.42 -2.74
C SER A 55 -7.01 1.67 -1.92
N LEU A 56 -7.88 1.54 -0.91
CA LEU A 56 -8.13 2.59 0.07
C LEU A 56 -6.86 2.80 0.91
N ARG A 57 -6.22 3.97 0.78
CA ARG A 57 -5.03 4.35 1.56
C ARG A 57 -5.41 4.69 3.01
N PHE A 58 -4.70 4.12 3.97
CA PHE A 58 -4.72 4.53 5.38
C PHE A 58 -3.34 5.15 5.70
N ASP A 59 -3.35 6.35 6.30
CA ASP A 59 -2.18 7.19 6.59
C ASP A 59 -1.33 7.61 5.37
N ASP A 60 -0.44 6.75 4.86
CA ASP A 60 0.51 7.11 3.79
C ASP A 60 1.01 5.92 2.95
N MET A 61 0.54 4.70 3.26
CA MET A 61 0.82 3.46 2.51
C MET A 61 -0.49 2.85 2.01
N SER A 62 -0.52 2.46 0.74
CA SER A 62 -1.66 1.68 0.23
C SER A 62 -1.65 0.31 0.92
N ILE A 63 -2.81 -0.20 1.32
CA ILE A 63 -2.95 -1.57 1.86
C ILE A 63 -2.42 -2.58 0.83
N MET A 64 -2.58 -2.31 -0.47
CA MET A 64 -1.98 -3.08 -1.55
C MET A 64 -0.44 -3.06 -1.49
N ASP A 65 0.17 -1.88 -1.31
CA ASP A 65 1.63 -1.76 -1.14
C ASP A 65 2.10 -2.52 0.11
N PHE A 66 1.33 -2.46 1.20
CA PHE A 66 1.60 -3.19 2.43
C PHE A 66 1.53 -4.71 2.22
N ILE A 67 0.51 -5.22 1.51
CA ILE A 67 0.39 -6.65 1.20
C ILE A 67 1.54 -7.10 0.30
N ILE A 68 1.92 -6.31 -0.70
CA ILE A 68 3.06 -6.64 -1.58
C ILE A 68 4.36 -6.68 -0.79
N HIS A 69 4.64 -5.65 0.01
CA HIS A 69 5.84 -5.62 0.85
C HIS A 69 5.84 -6.75 1.87
N SER A 70 4.70 -7.03 2.48
CA SER A 70 4.53 -8.14 3.42
C SER A 70 4.76 -9.48 2.75
N CYS A 71 4.14 -9.71 1.59
CA CYS A 71 4.32 -10.93 0.80
C CYS A 71 5.77 -11.11 0.37
N HIS A 72 6.44 -10.04 -0.06
CA HIS A 72 7.87 -10.05 -0.37
C HIS A 72 8.71 -10.43 0.86
N PHE A 73 8.42 -9.84 2.02
CA PHE A 73 9.10 -10.18 3.26
C PHE A 73 8.89 -11.64 3.67
N PHE A 74 7.66 -12.15 3.58
CA PHE A 74 7.31 -13.52 3.97
C PHE A 74 7.83 -14.59 3.00
N ILE A 75 7.84 -14.33 1.69
CA ILE A 75 8.17 -15.35 0.68
C ILE A 75 9.64 -15.28 0.24
N ILE A 76 10.24 -14.08 0.17
CA ILE A 76 11.55 -13.88 -0.49
C ILE A 76 12.70 -13.80 0.51
N GLN A 77 12.48 -13.36 1.75
CA GLN A 77 13.55 -13.22 2.74
C GLN A 77 13.46 -14.27 3.85
N PRO A 78 14.29 -15.33 3.83
CA PRO A 78 14.54 -16.10 5.03
C PRO A 78 15.19 -15.20 6.09
N GLN A 79 14.46 -14.94 7.18
CA GLN A 79 14.97 -14.16 8.31
C GLN A 79 15.96 -15.02 9.13
N THR A 80 17.26 -14.84 8.91
CA THR A 80 18.29 -15.51 9.70
C THR A 80 18.61 -14.67 10.95
N TYR A 81 17.98 -15.02 12.07
CA TYR A 81 18.30 -14.41 13.37
C TYR A 81 19.58 -15.03 13.94
N THR A 82 20.67 -14.27 13.98
CA THR A 82 21.90 -14.67 14.67
C THR A 82 21.97 -13.98 16.04
N TRP A 83 21.82 -14.76 17.11
CA TRP A 83 21.96 -14.25 18.47
C TRP A 83 23.43 -14.31 18.86
N LYS A 84 24.12 -13.17 18.89
CA LYS A 84 25.43 -13.08 19.54
C LYS A 84 25.21 -12.92 21.04
N LYS A 85 25.71 -13.87 21.84
CA LYS A 85 25.85 -13.69 23.28
C LYS A 85 26.90 -12.60 23.49
N GLU A 86 26.45 -11.40 23.81
CA GLU A 86 27.30 -10.37 24.38
C GLU A 86 27.75 -10.88 25.75
N ARG A 87 28.92 -11.54 25.78
CA ARG A 87 29.62 -11.79 27.02
C ARG A 87 30.10 -10.44 27.52
N ILE A 88 29.32 -9.86 28.43
CA ILE A 88 29.79 -8.81 29.32
C ILE A 88 30.86 -9.46 30.18
N ASP A 89 32.12 -9.19 29.85
CA ASP A 89 33.27 -9.58 30.64
C ASP A 89 33.21 -8.82 31.95
N LYS A 90 33.14 -9.54 33.07
CA LYS A 90 33.04 -8.97 34.43
C LYS A 90 34.42 -8.90 35.06
N ASP A 91 35.38 -8.33 34.32
CA ASP A 91 36.78 -8.29 34.75
C ASP A 91 37.24 -6.86 35.08
N ASP A 92 36.31 -5.89 35.16
CA ASP A 92 36.51 -4.52 35.65
C ASP A 92 35.91 -4.32 37.06
N LEU A 93 36.26 -5.19 38.02
CA LEU A 93 35.92 -5.01 39.45
C LEU A 93 37.12 -5.29 40.36
#